data_AF-X1M4I3-F1
#
_entry.id   AF-X1M4I3-F1
#
_cell.length_a   1.000
_cell.length_b   1.000
_cell.length_c   1.000
_cell.angle_alpha   90.00
_cell.angle_beta   90.00
_cell.angle_gamma   90.00
#
_symmetry.space_group_name_H-M   'P 1'
#
loop_
_entity.id
_entity.type
_entity.pdbx_description
1 polymer ?
#
loop_
_entity_poly.entity_id
_entity_poly.type
_entity_poly.pdbx_seq_one_letter_code
_entity_poly.pdbx_strand_id
1 'polypeptide(L)'
;DVFISTTEDLFDSIKDALPEIDYLNYILEPVGRDTAACIGLATVVIEHRYKDPDTTMITLPIDHIIKDSEKFLRAIKEACILARETGNLITIGIKPSRPETGYGYICLGEEVEKIDNITA
;
A
#
# COMPACT_ATOMS: atom_id res chain seq x y z
N ASP A 1 1.75 -6.85 10.19
CA ASP A 1 2.94 -7.50 9.62
C ASP A 1 3.28 -6.89 8.27
N VAL A 2 4.46 -7.22 7.73
CA VAL A 2 4.92 -6.77 6.41
C VAL A 2 4.99 -7.99 5.50
N PHE A 3 4.38 -7.88 4.32
CA PHE A 3 4.41 -8.88 3.25
C PHE A 3 5.11 -8.28 2.03
N ILE A 4 5.86 -9.12 1.33
CA ILE A 4 6.56 -8.72 0.10
C ILE A 4 6.01 -9.55 -1.06
N SER A 5 5.33 -8.90 -2.00
CA SER A 5 4.92 -9.53 -3.26
C SER A 5 6.00 -9.30 -4.31
N THR A 6 6.49 -10.36 -4.93
CA THR A 6 7.55 -10.28 -5.94
C THR A 6 7.58 -11.53 -6.81
N THR A 7 8.32 -11.51 -7.90
CA THR A 7 8.54 -12.67 -8.77
C THR A 7 9.72 -13.52 -8.31
N GLU A 8 9.77 -14.79 -8.73
CA GLU A 8 10.81 -15.74 -8.30
C GLU A 8 12.25 -15.26 -8.63
N ASP A 9 12.44 -14.54 -9.71
CA ASP A 9 13.75 -14.04 -10.15
C ASP A 9 14.33 -12.95 -9.23
N LEU A 10 13.48 -12.23 -8.49
CA LEU A 10 13.91 -11.20 -7.54
C LEU A 10 13.97 -11.69 -6.10
N PHE A 11 13.38 -12.87 -5.82
CA PHE A 11 13.18 -13.37 -4.47
C PHE A 11 14.47 -13.44 -3.65
N ASP A 12 15.51 -14.11 -4.15
CA ASP A 12 16.76 -14.30 -3.40
C ASP A 12 17.43 -12.97 -3.09
N SER A 13 17.45 -12.04 -4.05
CA SER A 13 18.05 -10.71 -3.87
C SER A 13 17.31 -9.88 -2.82
N ILE A 14 15.97 -9.92 -2.83
CA ILE A 14 15.15 -9.19 -1.86
C ILE A 14 15.28 -9.83 -0.47
N LYS A 15 15.27 -11.17 -0.39
CA LYS A 15 15.43 -11.90 0.87
C LYS A 15 16.76 -11.62 1.54
N ASP A 16 17.84 -11.58 0.76
CA ASP A 16 19.17 -11.24 1.27
C ASP A 16 19.23 -9.79 1.77
N ALA A 17 18.49 -8.88 1.14
CA ALA A 17 18.40 -7.48 1.56
C ALA A 17 17.49 -7.27 2.78
N LEU A 18 16.52 -8.16 3.02
CA LEU A 18 15.50 -8.06 4.08
C LEU A 18 15.44 -9.35 4.93
N PRO A 19 16.54 -9.74 5.61
CA PRO A 19 16.63 -11.00 6.36
C PRO A 19 15.67 -11.08 7.55
N GLU A 20 15.12 -9.94 7.99
CA GLU A 20 14.15 -9.85 9.09
C GLU A 20 12.72 -10.24 8.70
N ILE A 21 12.40 -10.29 7.41
CA ILE A 21 11.07 -10.66 6.93
C ILE A 21 10.94 -12.19 6.96
N ASP A 22 9.87 -12.67 7.60
CA ASP A 22 9.55 -14.10 7.65
C ASP A 22 9.40 -14.65 6.22
N TYR A 23 9.98 -15.83 5.96
CA TYR A 23 9.85 -16.54 4.69
C TYR A 23 8.38 -16.69 4.25
N LEU A 24 7.47 -16.91 5.20
CA LEU A 24 6.04 -17.06 4.95
C LEU A 24 5.33 -15.75 4.56
N ASN A 25 6.00 -14.60 4.69
CA ASN A 25 5.47 -13.30 4.30
C ASN A 25 5.89 -12.89 2.87
N TYR A 26 6.66 -13.72 2.17
CA TYR A 26 6.94 -13.55 0.75
C TYR A 26 5.83 -14.19 -0.08
N ILE A 27 5.21 -13.38 -0.94
CA ILE A 27 4.15 -13.79 -1.86
C ILE A 27 4.78 -13.84 -3.25
N LEU A 28 5.09 -15.05 -3.72
CA LEU A 28 5.74 -15.26 -5.01
C LEU A 28 4.71 -15.26 -6.14
N GLU A 29 4.80 -14.27 -7.01
CA GLU A 29 4.00 -14.16 -8.21
C GLU A 29 4.57 -15.09 -9.30
N PRO A 30 3.75 -15.98 -9.90
CA PRO A 30 4.23 -16.91 -10.93
C PRO A 30 4.64 -16.19 -12.21
N VAL A 31 4.09 -15.00 -12.45
CA VAL A 31 4.39 -14.13 -13.59
C VAL A 31 3.94 -12.72 -13.24
N GLY A 32 4.73 -11.71 -13.63
CA GLY A 32 4.34 -10.31 -13.50
C GLY A 32 3.05 -10.02 -14.28
N ARG A 33 1.99 -9.61 -13.56
CA ARG A 33 0.67 -9.29 -14.13
C ARG A 33 0.17 -7.91 -13.70
N ASP A 34 1.11 -7.00 -13.49
CA ASP A 34 0.85 -5.64 -13.02
C ASP A 34 0.23 -5.60 -11.61
N THR A 35 -0.03 -4.40 -11.12
CA THR A 35 -0.29 -4.13 -9.71
C THR A 35 -1.64 -4.70 -9.25
N ALA A 36 -2.65 -4.74 -10.12
CA ALA A 36 -3.98 -5.25 -9.75
C ALA A 36 -3.95 -6.75 -9.39
N ALA A 37 -3.23 -7.57 -10.17
CA ALA A 37 -3.11 -9.00 -9.91
C ALA A 37 -2.29 -9.27 -8.64
N CYS A 38 -1.19 -8.52 -8.47
CA CYS A 38 -0.36 -8.51 -7.27
C CYS A 38 -1.17 -8.23 -6.00
N ILE A 39 -1.92 -7.12 -5.97
CA ILE A 39 -2.76 -6.73 -4.83
C ILE A 39 -3.87 -7.76 -4.58
N GLY A 40 -4.50 -8.29 -5.63
CA GLY A 40 -5.53 -9.33 -5.50
C GLY A 40 -5.01 -10.60 -4.84
N LEU A 41 -3.85 -11.10 -5.29
CA LEU A 41 -3.19 -12.26 -4.69
C LEU A 41 -2.82 -11.99 -3.22
N ALA A 42 -2.20 -10.85 -2.94
CA ALA A 42 -1.83 -10.45 -1.59
C ALA A 42 -3.04 -10.40 -0.65
N THR A 43 -4.17 -9.87 -1.13
CA THR A 43 -5.43 -9.79 -0.37
C THR A 43 -5.92 -11.18 0.03
N VAL A 44 -5.95 -12.15 -0.90
CA VAL A 44 -6.40 -13.52 -0.61
C VAL A 44 -5.46 -14.22 0.40
N VAL A 45 -4.15 -14.04 0.25
CA VAL A 45 -3.15 -14.61 1.18
C VAL A 45 -3.34 -14.04 2.58
N ILE A 46 -3.49 -12.73 2.70
CA ILE A 46 -3.68 -12.02 3.97
C ILE A 46 -5.01 -12.42 4.62
N GLU A 47 -6.11 -12.43 3.85
CA GLU A 47 -7.42 -12.88 4.32
C GLU A 47 -7.34 -14.31 4.89
N HIS A 48 -6.69 -15.22 4.17
CA HIS A 48 -6.52 -16.61 4.62
C HIS A 48 -5.66 -16.72 5.89
N ARG A 49 -4.63 -15.88 6.03
CA ARG A 49 -3.67 -15.89 7.13
C ARG A 49 -4.28 -15.42 8.45
N TYR A 50 -5.07 -14.35 8.42
CA TYR A 50 -5.66 -13.75 9.61
C TYR A 50 -7.08 -14.21 9.89
N LYS A 51 -7.86 -14.53 8.85
CA LYS A 51 -9.29 -14.92 8.94
C LYS A 51 -10.14 -13.90 9.71
N ASP A 52 -9.74 -12.64 9.63
CA ASP A 52 -10.39 -11.52 10.30
C ASP A 52 -10.90 -10.53 9.24
N PRO A 53 -12.22 -10.34 9.11
CA PRO A 53 -12.81 -9.42 8.13
C PRO A 53 -12.42 -7.95 8.38
N ASP A 54 -11.95 -7.60 9.58
CA ASP A 54 -11.52 -6.25 9.93
C ASP A 54 -10.03 -6.00 9.63
N THR A 55 -9.35 -6.96 8.99
CA THR A 55 -7.95 -6.83 8.57
C THR A 55 -7.79 -5.71 7.55
N THR A 56 -7.05 -4.66 7.92
CA THR A 56 -6.70 -3.56 7.00
C THR A 56 -5.34 -3.80 6.36
N MET A 57 -5.29 -3.80 5.03
CA MET A 57 -4.06 -3.86 4.26
C MET A 57 -3.73 -2.49 3.66
N ILE A 58 -2.44 -2.14 3.66
CA ILE A 58 -1.89 -1.02 2.89
C ILE A 58 -0.90 -1.55 1.86
N THR A 59 -0.95 -1.02 0.65
CA THR A 59 -0.06 -1.40 -0.46
C THR A 59 0.91 -0.26 -0.75
N LEU A 60 2.22 -0.55 -0.71
CA LEU A 60 3.28 0.44 -0.92
C LEU A 60 4.24 -0.04 -2.00
N PRO A 61 4.47 0.75 -3.08
CA PRO A 61 5.56 0.50 -4.01
C PRO A 61 6.91 0.67 -3.31
N ILE A 62 7.85 -0.23 -3.63
CA ILE A 62 9.21 -0.28 -3.03
C ILE A 62 10.12 0.83 -3.60
N ASP A 63 9.82 1.35 -4.78
CA ASP A 63 10.65 2.26 -5.56
C ASP A 63 10.33 3.76 -5.36
N HIS A 64 9.50 4.10 -4.37
CA HIS A 64 9.20 5.48 -4.02
C HIS A 64 10.18 6.06 -2.98
N ILE A 65 10.70 7.26 -3.25
CA ILE A 65 11.50 8.02 -2.27
C ILE A 65 10.60 8.95 -1.47
N ILE A 66 10.53 8.73 -0.16
CA ILE A 66 9.77 9.55 0.78
C ILE A 66 10.77 10.28 1.69
N LYS A 67 10.80 11.62 1.59
CA LYS A 67 11.75 12.46 2.35
C LYS A 67 11.30 12.76 3.77
N ASP A 68 10.00 12.95 3.96
CA ASP A 68 9.39 13.29 5.25
C ASP A 68 8.63 12.06 5.78
N SER A 69 9.36 11.20 6.49
CA SER A 69 8.85 9.93 7.01
C SER A 69 7.80 10.14 8.10
N GLU A 70 7.94 11.17 8.93
CA GLU A 70 6.98 11.46 10.00
C GLU A 70 5.62 11.85 9.43
N LYS A 71 5.60 12.77 8.46
CA LYS A 71 4.37 13.17 7.77
C LYS A 71 3.73 12.00 7.02
N PHE A 72 4.54 11.17 6.37
CA PHE A 72 4.05 9.99 5.66
C PHE A 72 3.43 8.96 6.60
N LEU A 73 4.12 8.62 7.70
CA LEU A 73 3.61 7.68 8.71
C LEU A 73 2.31 8.18 9.32
N ARG A 74 2.19 9.49 9.53
CA ARG A 74 0.95 10.10 10.01
C ARG A 74 -0.18 9.92 8.99
N ALA A 75 0.06 10.23 7.71
CA ALA A 75 -0.92 10.06 6.65
C ALA A 75 -1.39 8.60 6.50
N ILE A 76 -0.47 7.63 6.60
CA ILE A 76 -0.82 6.21 6.60
C ILE A 76 -1.73 5.86 7.78
N LYS A 77 -1.40 6.33 9.00
CA LYS A 77 -2.20 6.03 10.20
C LYS A 77 -3.63 6.55 10.05
N GLU A 78 -3.79 7.78 9.59
CA GLU A 78 -5.12 8.38 9.36
C GLU A 78 -5.88 7.64 8.25
N ALA A 79 -5.20 7.28 7.15
CA ALA A 79 -5.81 6.47 6.08
C ALA A 79 -6.30 5.10 6.58
N CYS A 80 -5.53 4.42 7.43
CA CYS A 80 -5.94 3.15 8.02
C CYS A 80 -7.15 3.29 8.96
N ILE A 81 -7.23 4.38 9.73
CA ILE A 81 -8.39 4.67 10.58
C ILE A 81 -9.62 4.88 9.70
N LEU A 82 -9.53 5.75 8.70
CA LEU A 82 -10.62 6.06 7.79
C LEU A 82 -11.11 4.82 7.02
N ALA A 83 -10.19 3.96 6.56
CA ALA A 83 -10.52 2.71 5.89
C ALA A 83 -11.36 1.78 6.79
N ARG A 84 -11.02 1.68 8.07
CA ARG A 84 -11.76 0.85 9.05
C ARG A 84 -13.13 1.42 9.38
N GLU A 85 -13.21 2.73 9.57
CA GLU A 85 -14.45 3.40 9.98
C GLU A 85 -15.48 3.47 8.84
N THR A 86 -15.01 3.65 7.60
CA THR A 86 -15.89 3.84 6.44
C THR A 86 -16.09 2.59 5.59
N GLY A 87 -15.17 1.61 5.67
CA GLY A 87 -15.13 0.44 4.78
C GLY A 87 -14.74 0.76 3.33
N ASN A 88 -14.25 1.98 3.06
CA ASN A 88 -13.90 2.43 1.71
C ASN A 88 -12.43 2.16 1.36
N LEU A 89 -12.14 2.12 0.05
CA LEU A 89 -10.77 2.16 -0.48
C LEU A 89 -10.20 3.58 -0.34
N ILE A 90 -9.06 3.69 0.34
CA ILE A 90 -8.40 4.97 0.59
C ILE A 90 -7.17 5.13 -0.30
N THR A 91 -7.04 6.30 -0.92
CA THR A 91 -5.86 6.67 -1.75
C THR A 91 -5.14 7.86 -1.12
N ILE A 92 -3.80 7.84 -1.13
CA ILE A 92 -2.99 8.97 -0.63
C ILE A 92 -2.66 9.90 -1.80
N GLY A 93 -3.28 11.07 -1.82
CA GLY A 93 -3.03 12.11 -2.81
C GLY A 93 -1.80 12.97 -2.46
N ILE A 94 -1.08 13.43 -3.48
CA ILE A 94 0.02 14.40 -3.35
C ILE A 94 -0.32 15.62 -4.21
N LYS A 95 -0.07 16.83 -3.69
CA LYS A 95 -0.26 18.06 -4.47
C LYS A 95 0.74 18.08 -5.64
N PRO A 96 0.27 18.14 -6.90
CA PRO A 96 1.17 18.16 -8.05
C PRO A 96 1.95 19.48 -8.10
N SER A 97 3.24 19.39 -8.46
CA SER A 97 4.11 20.55 -8.69
C SER A 97 4.32 20.86 -10.17
N ARG A 98 3.88 19.95 -11.07
CA ARG A 98 3.94 20.05 -12.52
C ARG A 98 2.85 19.17 -13.17
N PRO A 99 2.48 19.41 -14.43
CA PRO A 99 1.56 18.54 -15.18
C PRO A 99 2.29 17.26 -15.67
N GLU A 100 2.43 16.27 -14.78
CA GLU A 100 3.11 15.00 -15.08
C GLU A 100 2.12 13.98 -15.68
N THR A 101 2.26 13.67 -16.97
CA THR A 101 1.32 12.77 -17.67
C THR A 101 1.48 11.30 -17.31
N GLY A 102 2.59 10.93 -16.66
CA GLY A 102 2.79 9.57 -16.15
C GLY A 102 2.06 9.26 -14.85
N TYR A 103 1.47 10.26 -14.18
CA TYR A 103 0.75 10.07 -12.93
C TYR A 103 -0.77 9.94 -13.15
N GLY A 104 -1.40 9.15 -12.27
CA GLY A 104 -2.85 9.22 -12.07
C GLY A 104 -3.21 10.49 -11.32
N TYR A 105 -4.27 11.17 -11.74
CA TYR A 105 -4.82 12.34 -11.06
C TYR A 105 -6.09 11.96 -10.31
N ILE A 106 -6.21 12.44 -9.07
CA ILE A 106 -7.39 12.25 -8.23
C ILE A 106 -8.23 13.52 -8.31
N CYS A 107 -9.49 13.38 -8.72
CA CYS A 107 -10.47 14.46 -8.63
C CYS A 107 -11.07 14.44 -7.22
N LEU A 108 -10.87 15.52 -6.46
CA LEU A 108 -11.41 15.62 -5.11
C LEU A 108 -12.93 15.84 -5.16
N GLY A 109 -13.65 15.08 -4.32
CA GLY A 109 -15.07 15.26 -4.08
C GLY A 109 -15.36 16.37 -3.07
N GLU A 110 -16.56 16.33 -2.49
CA GLU A 110 -16.88 17.17 -1.33
C GLU A 110 -16.06 16.73 -0.11
N GLU A 111 -15.52 17.70 0.62
CA GLU A 111 -14.74 17.46 1.83
C GLU A 111 -15.66 16.89 2.91
N VAL A 112 -15.40 15.67 3.34
CA VAL A 112 -16.23 14.96 4.33
C VAL A 112 -15.66 15.19 5.73
N GLU A 113 -14.34 15.21 5.87
CA GLU A 113 -13.65 15.53 7.11
C GLU A 113 -12.24 16.10 6.87
N LYS A 114 -11.82 17.04 7.74
CA LYS A 114 -10.49 17.65 7.69
C LYS A 114 -9.72 17.43 8.98
N ILE A 115 -8.62 16.69 8.87
CA ILE A 115 -7.65 16.54 9.96
C ILE A 115 -6.31 17.10 9.47
N ASP A 116 -5.98 18.30 9.93
CA ASP A 116 -4.82 19.10 9.49
C ASP A 116 -4.70 19.29 7.96
N ASN A 117 -3.81 18.52 7.31
CA ASN A 117 -3.55 18.57 5.86
C ASN A 117 -4.11 17.34 5.12
N ILE A 118 -4.87 16.50 5.81
CA ILE A 118 -5.47 15.29 5.26
C ILE A 118 -6.96 15.58 5.12
N THR A 119 -7.41 15.53 3.87
CA THR A 119 -8.81 15.69 3.49
C THR A 119 -9.35 14.32 3.10
N ALA A 120 -10.37 13.88 3.82
CA ALA A 120 -11.16 12.69 3.52
C ALA A 120 -12.41 13.07 2.73
#